data_AF-A0AAN5IA53-F1
#
_entry.id   AF-A0AAN5IA53-F1
#
_cell.length_a   1.000
_cell.length_b   1.000
_cell.length_c   1.000
_cell.angle_alpha   90.00
_cell.angle_beta   90.00
_cell.angle_gamma   90.00
#
_symmetry.space_group_name_H-M   'P 1'
#
loop_
_entity.id
_entity.type
_entity.pdbx_description
1 polymer ?
#
loop_
_entity_poly.entity_id
_entity_poly.type
_entity_poly.pdbx_seq_one_letter_code
_entity_poly.pdbx_strand_id
1 'polypeptide(L)'
;VLSDALFNAATLEHCRKTVALQEDPVYLYVFEHFTRSIMGPLSDQMPIQDATHTCELFYLFKKGLLGDPELTETEMRIMDIYTTACTNFAKYG
;
A
#
# COMPACT_ATOMS: atom_id res chain seq x y z
N VAL A 1 0.03 -8.73 15.69
CA VAL A 1 -1.20 -9.48 16.03
C VAL A 1 -2.37 -9.12 15.12
N LEU A 2 -3.00 -7.94 15.22
CA LEU A 2 -4.18 -7.65 14.38
C LEU A 2 -3.84 -7.55 12.88
N SER A 3 -2.75 -6.86 12.53
CA SER A 3 -2.23 -6.80 11.15
C SER A 3 -1.94 -8.20 10.58
N ASP A 4 -1.31 -9.07 11.37
CA ASP A 4 -1.02 -10.45 10.96
C ASP A 4 -2.28 -11.28 10.75
N ALA A 5 -3.25 -11.14 11.66
CA ALA A 5 -4.50 -11.90 11.64
C ALA A 5 -5.43 -11.48 10.50
N LEU A 6 -5.44 -10.19 10.12
CA LEU A 6 -6.32 -9.66 9.07
C LEU A 6 -5.69 -9.67 7.68
N PHE A 7 -4.37 -9.48 7.58
CA PHE A 7 -3.70 -9.27 6.29
C PHE A 7 -2.49 -10.17 6.12
N ASN A 8 -1.43 -10.03 6.94
CA ASN A 8 -0.12 -10.58 6.58
C ASN A 8 -0.12 -12.11 6.48
N ALA A 9 -0.63 -12.82 7.49
CA ALA A 9 -0.56 -14.28 7.50
C ALA A 9 -1.34 -14.90 6.35
N ALA A 10 -2.54 -14.37 6.07
CA ALA A 10 -3.39 -14.85 4.98
C ALA A 10 -2.79 -14.55 3.60
N THR A 11 -2.28 -13.32 3.39
CA THR A 11 -1.63 -12.94 2.12
C THR A 11 -0.39 -13.77 1.85
N LEU A 12 0.48 -13.95 2.86
CA LEU A 12 1.71 -14.74 2.72
C LEU A 12 1.40 -16.22 2.41
N GLU A 13 0.45 -16.81 3.12
CA GLU A 13 0.03 -18.20 2.87
C GLU A 13 -0.63 -18.34 1.49
N HIS A 14 -1.36 -17.33 1.03
CA HIS A 14 -1.94 -17.31 -0.30
C HIS A 14 -0.85 -17.26 -1.37
N CYS A 15 0.13 -16.36 -1.26
CA CYS A 15 1.29 -16.31 -2.16
C CYS A 15 2.01 -17.67 -2.22
N ARG A 16 2.29 -18.27 -1.05
CA ARG A 16 2.96 -19.58 -0.95
C ARG A 16 2.18 -20.69 -1.66
N LYS A 17 0.85 -20.72 -1.54
CA LYS A 17 0.00 -21.68 -2.24
C LYS A 17 -0.02 -21.43 -3.74
N THR A 18 -0.13 -20.18 -4.17
CA THR A 18 -0.19 -19.83 -5.59
C THR A 18 1.09 -20.25 -6.32
N VAL A 19 2.26 -19.94 -5.77
CA VAL A 19 3.55 -20.35 -6.38
C VAL A 19 3.77 -21.87 -6.39
N ALA A 20 3.02 -22.63 -5.58
CA ALA A 20 3.07 -24.09 -5.58
C ALA A 20 2.09 -24.73 -6.58
N LEU A 21 1.13 -23.97 -7.10
CA LEU A 21 0.05 -24.46 -7.97
C LEU A 21 0.26 -24.10 -9.45
N GLN A 22 1.11 -23.11 -9.75
CA GLN A 22 1.30 -22.57 -11.09
C GLN A 22 2.70 -21.96 -11.25
N GLU A 23 3.10 -21.67 -12.49
CA GLU A 23 4.48 -21.29 -12.85
C GLU A 23 4.67 -19.77 -13.12
N ASP A 24 3.59 -19.00 -13.28
CA ASP A 24 3.69 -17.54 -13.44
C ASP A 24 4.23 -16.89 -12.15
N PRO A 25 5.06 -15.84 -12.27
CA PRO A 25 5.65 -15.17 -11.13
C PRO A 25 4.58 -14.50 -10.26
N VAL A 26 4.74 -14.64 -8.94
CA VAL A 26 3.95 -13.91 -7.93
C VAL A 26 4.82 -12.82 -7.32
N TYR A 27 4.39 -11.57 -7.45
CA TYR A 27 5.06 -10.42 -6.85
C TYR A 27 4.36 -10.02 -5.56
N LEU A 28 5.15 -9.86 -4.50
CA LEU A 28 4.69 -9.45 -3.17
C LEU A 28 5.41 -8.14 -2.80
N TYR A 29 4.67 -7.17 -2.27
CA TYR A 29 5.24 -5.90 -1.80
C TYR A 29 4.77 -5.57 -0.38
N VAL A 30 5.54 -4.70 0.28
CA VAL A 30 5.18 -4.05 1.54
C VAL A 30 5.22 -2.55 1.29
N PHE A 31 4.18 -1.83 1.72
CA PHE A 31 4.10 -0.38 1.58
C PHE A 31 4.34 0.28 2.94
N GLU A 32 5.47 0.97 3.10
CA GLU A 32 5.92 1.53 4.39
C GLU A 32 5.93 3.07 4.43
N HIS A 33 5.72 3.74 3.29
CA HIS A 33 5.73 5.21 3.28
C HIS A 33 4.49 5.77 3.97
N PHE A 34 4.69 6.72 4.89
CA PHE A 34 3.63 7.27 5.72
C PHE A 34 3.51 8.79 5.60
N THR A 35 2.30 9.24 5.26
CA THR A 35 1.94 10.65 5.20
C THR A 35 0.73 10.91 6.09
N ARG A 36 0.96 11.59 7.22
CA ARG A 36 -0.04 11.83 8.28
C ARG A 36 -1.36 12.42 7.75
N SER A 37 -1.32 13.29 6.75
CA SER A 37 -2.53 13.95 6.24
C SER A 37 -3.47 13.02 5.48
N ILE A 38 -3.05 11.80 5.09
CA ILE A 38 -3.89 10.84 4.36
C ILE A 38 -5.13 10.42 5.17
N MET A 39 -4.96 10.20 6.48
CA MET A 39 -6.07 9.82 7.37
C MET A 39 -6.73 11.03 8.05
N GLY A 40 -6.34 12.26 7.69
CA GLY A 40 -6.93 13.48 8.23
C GLY A 40 -6.96 13.50 9.77
N PRO A 41 -8.07 13.94 10.40
CA PRO A 41 -8.21 13.98 11.86
C PRO A 41 -8.11 12.61 12.56
N LEU A 42 -8.30 11.50 11.84
CA LEU A 42 -8.16 10.17 12.43
C LEU A 42 -6.70 9.88 12.79
N SER A 43 -5.74 10.41 12.03
CA SER A 43 -4.30 10.25 12.33
C SER A 43 -4.00 10.63 13.77
N ASP A 44 -4.54 11.74 14.26
CA ASP A 44 -4.24 12.24 15.61
C ASP A 44 -4.81 11.35 16.73
N GLN A 45 -5.79 10.51 16.41
CA GLN A 45 -6.42 9.57 17.34
C GLN A 45 -5.79 8.18 17.29
N MET A 46 -4.94 7.91 16.29
CA MET A 46 -4.31 6.61 16.12
C MET A 46 -3.17 6.44 17.13
N PRO A 47 -3.07 5.27 17.79
CA PRO A 47 -2.02 5.01 18.77
C PRO A 47 -0.63 4.84 18.13
N ILE A 48 -0.56 4.69 16.80
CA ILE A 48 0.66 4.49 16.02
C ILE A 48 0.61 5.44 14.82
N GLN A 49 1.70 6.17 14.58
CA GLN A 49 1.87 7.10 13.47
C GLN A 49 2.74 6.44 12.40
N ASP A 50 2.15 5.51 11.66
CA ASP A 50 2.84 4.71 10.64
C ASP A 50 1.85 4.32 9.53
N ALA A 51 2.36 3.75 8.43
CA ALA A 51 1.56 3.27 7.33
C ALA A 51 0.51 2.27 7.84
N THR A 52 -0.77 2.64 7.68
CA THR A 52 -1.90 1.79 8.05
C THR A 52 -2.64 1.34 6.80
N HIS A 53 -3.57 0.40 6.98
CA HIS A 53 -4.40 -0.08 5.88
C HIS A 53 -5.04 1.09 5.11
N THR A 54 -4.98 1.03 3.78
CA THR A 54 -5.51 1.99 2.79
C THR A 54 -4.66 3.25 2.54
N CYS A 55 -3.56 3.47 3.27
CA CYS A 55 -2.70 4.62 3.03
C CYS A 55 -2.09 4.63 1.62
N GLU A 56 -1.78 3.45 1.07
CA GLU A 56 -1.19 3.27 -0.25
C GLU A 56 -2.12 3.74 -1.39
N LEU A 57 -3.45 3.75 -1.17
CA LEU A 57 -4.44 4.09 -2.19
C LEU A 57 -4.34 5.55 -2.63
N PHE A 58 -3.86 6.44 -1.77
CA PHE A 58 -3.59 7.83 -2.15
C PHE A 58 -2.60 7.91 -3.32
N TYR A 59 -1.57 7.06 -3.32
CA TYR A 59 -0.54 7.06 -4.35
C TYR A 59 -0.99 6.43 -5.67
N LEU A 60 -2.15 5.79 -5.69
CA LEU A 60 -2.75 5.25 -6.93
C LEU A 60 -3.87 6.15 -7.46
N PHE A 61 -4.67 6.74 -6.58
CA PHE A 61 -5.90 7.45 -6.94
C PHE A 61 -5.89 8.95 -6.61
N LYS A 62 -4.82 9.46 -6.00
CA LYS A 62 -4.71 10.85 -5.52
C LYS A 62 -5.90 11.24 -4.62
N LYS A 63 -6.36 10.30 -3.79
CA LYS A 63 -7.46 10.49 -2.86
C LYS A 63 -7.09 9.92 -1.50
N GLY A 64 -6.93 10.78 -0.50
CA GLY A 64 -6.75 10.35 0.89
C GLY A 64 -8.03 9.72 1.42
N LEU A 65 -7.92 8.83 2.40
CA LEU A 65 -9.08 8.14 2.98
C LEU A 65 -10.01 9.14 3.69
N LEU A 66 -9.43 10.00 4.53
CA LEU A 66 -10.17 10.99 5.35
C LEU A 66 -9.51 12.38 5.33
N GLY A 67 -8.51 12.58 4.49
CA GLY A 67 -7.83 13.87 4.33
C GLY A 67 -7.46 14.16 2.88
N ASP A 68 -6.79 15.29 2.69
CA ASP A 68 -6.34 15.78 1.39
C ASP A 68 -4.86 16.17 1.49
N PRO A 69 -3.93 15.21 1.28
CA PRO A 69 -2.50 15.45 1.40
C PRO A 69 -2.00 16.41 0.33
N GLU A 70 -1.09 17.31 0.70
CA GLU A 70 -0.34 18.11 -0.27
C GLU A 70 0.59 17.21 -1.10
N LEU A 71 0.67 17.46 -2.41
CA LEU A 71 1.64 16.80 -3.29
C LEU A 71 3.01 17.44 -3.15
N THR A 72 3.73 17.09 -2.09
CA THR A 72 5.15 17.44 -1.96
C THR A 72 5.99 16.67 -2.98
N GLU A 73 7.25 17.08 -3.17
CA GLU A 73 8.19 16.33 -4.04
C GLU A 73 8.34 14.86 -3.62
N THR A 74 8.28 14.58 -2.31
CA THR A 74 8.32 13.21 -1.80
C THR A 74 7.05 12.45 -2.18
N GLU A 75 5.87 13.05 -1.99
CA GLU A 75 4.60 12.41 -2.36
C GLU A 75 4.51 12.13 -3.86
N MET A 76 4.95 13.08 -4.68
CA MET A 76 5.03 12.93 -6.13
C MET A 76 5.96 11.79 -6.53
N ARG A 77 7.11 11.65 -5.86
CA ARG A 77 8.05 10.55 -6.12
C ARG A 77 7.47 9.19 -5.73
N ILE A 78 6.81 9.07 -4.58
CA ILE A 78 6.19 7.80 -4.17
C ILE A 78 5.02 7.44 -5.09
N MET A 79 4.24 8.44 -5.51
CA MET A 79 3.17 8.28 -6.50
C MET A 79 3.71 7.78 -7.83
N ASP A 80 4.80 8.36 -8.33
CA ASP A 80 5.45 7.91 -9.56
C ASP A 80 5.95 6.45 -9.46
N ILE A 81 6.61 6.09 -8.35
CA ILE A 81 7.09 4.73 -8.10
C ILE A 81 5.91 3.74 -8.09
N TYR A 82 4.86 4.04 -7.32
CA TYR A 82 3.75 3.10 -7.11
C TYR A 82 2.90 2.94 -8.38
N THR A 83 2.57 4.06 -9.04
CA THR A 83 1.82 4.00 -10.32
C THR A 83 2.64 3.35 -11.43
N THR A 84 3.96 3.56 -11.47
CA THR A 84 4.85 2.88 -12.42
C THR A 84 4.88 1.37 -12.15
N ALA A 85 4.99 0.93 -10.90
CA ALA A 85 4.93 -0.49 -10.56
C ALA A 85 3.60 -1.13 -11.00
N CYS A 86 2.46 -0.50 -10.67
CA CYS A 86 1.14 -1.00 -11.08
C CYS A 86 0.96 -1.01 -12.61
N THR A 87 1.39 0.04 -13.29
CA THR A 87 1.24 0.13 -14.77
C THR A 87 2.19 -0.78 -15.51
N ASN A 88 3.40 -1.03 -14.99
CA ASN A 88 4.31 -2.02 -15.54
C ASN A 88 3.74 -3.42 -15.37
N PHE A 89 3.25 -3.78 -14.17
CA PHE A 89 2.60 -5.07 -13.94
C PHE A 89 1.41 -5.28 -14.88
N ALA A 90 0.57 -4.26 -15.07
CA ALA A 90 -0.57 -4.34 -15.98
C ALA A 90 -0.16 -4.52 -17.46
N LYS A 91 1.02 -4.02 -17.87
CA LYS A 91 1.50 -4.09 -19.26
C LYS A 91 2.34 -5.32 -19.55
N TYR A 92 3.10 -5.79 -18.57
CA TYR A 92 4.22 -6.71 -18.79
C TYR A 92 4.18 -7.94 -17.88
N GLY A 93 3.29 -7.99 -16.87
CA GLY A 93 3.37 -8.97 -15.79
C GLY A 93 4.59 -8.75 -14.91
#